data_AF-A0A6F9B721-F1
#
_entry.id   AF-A0A6F9B721-F1
#
_cell.length_a   1.000
_cell.length_b   1.000
_cell.length_c   1.000
_cell.angle_alpha   90.00
_cell.angle_beta   90.00
_cell.angle_gamma   90.00
#
_symmetry.space_group_name_H-M   'P 1'
#
loop_
_entity.id
_entity.type
_entity.pdbx_description
1 polymer ?
#
loop_
_entity_poly.entity_id
_entity_poly.type
_entity_poly.pdbx_seq_one_letter_code
_entity_poly.pdbx_strand_id
1 'polypeptide(L)'
;MSQEELGQNHKKQTCKTVLQRLIQDSNQYKFGRTKIFFRAGQVAYLEKLRLDLLRRACVTIQKHVRGKNGDSCSFEAGPGHCGHSEMVEVQKALVLQKYARAWLARRRFQTLYARAWLARRRFQTLYARAWLARRRFQTLYARAWLARRCFQTLRYLVHNIQLSYRCQRLRKKLEDQGKENRRLSERLTGLAGSHAQGLDKLHCLEAQLGKSAAEKASLEDREKKSKEDATKMIAQFQEEKYK
;
A
#
# COMPACT_ATOMS: atom_id res chain seq x y z
N MET A 1 34.81 122.53 42.06
CA MET A 1 34.64 121.08 41.82
C MET A 1 34.40 120.89 40.34
N SER A 2 35.42 120.51 39.56
CA SER A 2 35.30 120.34 38.11
C SER A 2 34.57 119.02 37.77
N GLN A 3 33.89 118.93 36.62
CA GLN A 3 33.11 117.74 36.22
C GLN A 3 33.94 116.43 36.20
N GLU A 4 35.26 116.54 36.01
CA GLU A 4 36.19 115.41 36.10
C GLU A 4 36.27 114.81 37.50
N GLU A 5 36.16 115.62 38.56
CA GLU A 5 36.21 115.15 39.96
C GLU A 5 34.94 114.38 40.33
N LEU A 6 33.78 114.75 39.79
CA LEU A 6 32.51 114.05 40.04
C LEU A 6 32.52 112.64 39.44
N GLY A 7 33.03 112.48 38.21
CA GLY A 7 33.18 111.17 37.56
C GLY A 7 34.22 110.26 38.21
N GLN A 8 35.31 110.84 38.74
CA GLN A 8 36.35 110.10 39.48
C GLN A 8 35.83 109.56 40.82
N ASN A 9 34.97 110.31 41.51
CA ASN A 9 34.36 109.87 42.77
C ASN A 9 33.46 108.65 42.59
N HIS A 10 32.69 108.56 41.51
CA HIS A 10 31.85 107.40 41.22
C HIS A 10 32.68 106.13 41.00
N LYS A 11 33.75 106.20 40.19
CA LYS A 11 34.65 105.06 39.94
C LYS A 11 35.32 104.57 41.23
N LYS A 12 35.78 105.51 42.08
CA LYS A 12 36.40 105.19 43.37
C LYS A 12 35.43 104.48 44.30
N GLN A 13 34.17 104.94 44.34
CA GLN A 13 33.11 104.32 45.14
C GLN A 13 32.77 102.91 44.63
N THR A 14 32.69 102.70 43.32
CA THR A 14 32.49 101.36 42.74
C THR A 14 33.62 100.40 43.14
N CYS A 15 34.87 100.83 43.04
CA CYS A 15 36.02 100.03 43.49
C CYS A 15 35.93 99.68 44.98
N LYS A 16 35.45 100.61 45.82
CA LYS A 16 35.25 100.37 47.26
C LYS A 16 34.20 99.29 47.52
N THR A 17 33.04 99.36 46.85
CA THR A 17 31.98 98.35 46.98
C THR A 17 32.43 96.98 46.48
N VAL A 18 33.17 96.93 45.36
CA VAL A 18 33.68 95.68 44.80
C VAL A 18 34.72 95.06 45.73
N LEU A 19 35.69 95.84 46.22
CA LEU A 19 36.74 95.34 47.11
C LEU A 19 36.20 94.86 48.46
N GLN A 20 35.21 95.55 49.03
CA GLN A 20 34.54 95.10 50.25
C GLN A 20 33.84 93.75 50.09
N ARG A 21 33.35 93.43 48.89
CA ARG A 21 32.72 92.13 48.59
C ARG A 21 33.75 91.02 48.33
N LEU A 22 34.91 91.35 47.77
CA LEU A 22 35.94 90.38 47.39
C LEU A 22 36.98 90.12 48.49
N ILE A 23 37.29 91.11 49.33
CA ILE A 23 38.26 91.03 50.43
C ILE A 23 37.59 91.55 51.71
N GLN A 24 37.27 90.64 52.62
CA GLN A 24 36.58 90.96 53.88
C GLN A 24 37.48 91.73 54.87
N ASP A 25 38.79 91.44 54.87
CA ASP A 25 39.75 92.09 55.78
C ASP A 25 40.17 93.48 55.29
N SER A 26 39.75 94.54 56.00
CA SER A 26 40.10 95.92 55.63
C SER A 26 41.60 96.25 55.78
N ASN A 27 42.36 95.44 56.53
CA ASN A 27 43.80 95.62 56.72
C ASN A 27 44.64 95.20 55.50
N GLN A 28 44.05 94.49 54.53
CA GLN A 28 44.74 93.96 53.36
C GLN A 28 44.89 94.98 52.22
N TYR A 29 44.11 96.07 52.25
CA TYR A 29 44.17 97.14 51.26
C TYR A 29 43.93 98.52 51.89
N LYS A 30 44.46 99.58 51.28
CA LYS A 30 44.19 100.97 51.69
C LYS A 30 43.95 101.86 50.48
N PHE A 31 42.93 102.72 50.57
CA PHE A 31 42.64 103.71 49.52
C PHE A 31 43.47 104.97 49.73
N GLY A 32 44.34 105.29 48.76
CA GLY A 32 45.03 106.58 48.68
C GLY A 32 44.19 107.66 47.99
N ARG A 33 44.82 108.82 47.73
CA ARG A 33 44.17 109.92 46.99
C ARG A 33 43.82 109.49 45.57
N THR A 34 44.76 108.84 44.87
CA THR A 34 44.65 108.43 43.45
C THR A 34 44.76 106.92 43.19
N LYS A 35 45.34 106.12 44.10
CA LYS A 35 45.63 104.68 43.89
C LYS A 35 45.19 103.84 45.10
N ILE A 36 45.07 102.54 44.89
CA ILE A 36 44.77 101.56 45.95
C ILE A 36 46.06 100.78 46.26
N PHE A 37 46.43 100.72 47.52
CA PHE A 37 47.59 99.98 47.99
C PHE A 37 47.16 98.62 48.50
N PHE A 38 47.81 97.57 48.01
CA PHE A 38 47.53 96.18 48.39
C PHE A 38 48.72 95.58 49.13
N ARG A 39 48.46 94.71 50.11
CA ARG A 39 49.49 93.81 50.63
C ARG A 39 49.94 92.83 49.54
N ALA A 40 51.18 92.35 49.68
CA ALA A 40 51.73 91.35 48.74
C ALA A 40 50.79 90.14 48.63
N GLY A 41 50.61 89.61 47.41
CA GLY A 41 49.74 88.47 47.12
C GLY A 41 48.26 88.80 46.89
N GLN A 42 47.77 89.97 47.32
CA GLN A 42 46.34 90.33 47.17
C GLN A 42 45.94 90.55 45.70
N VAL A 43 46.81 91.16 44.90
CA VAL A 43 46.55 91.35 43.46
C VAL A 43 46.53 90.00 42.73
N ALA A 44 47.40 89.06 43.11
CA ALA A 44 47.39 87.71 42.57
C ALA A 44 46.11 86.94 42.94
N TYR A 45 45.61 87.13 44.16
CA TYR A 45 44.32 86.58 44.59
C TYR A 45 43.15 87.13 43.76
N LEU A 46 43.11 88.44 43.50
CA LEU A 46 42.09 89.05 42.65
C LEU A 46 42.16 88.52 41.21
N GLU A 47 43.36 88.30 40.67
CA GLU A 47 43.51 87.72 39.31
C GLU A 47 43.07 86.25 39.26
N LYS A 48 43.30 85.47 40.32
CA LYS A 48 42.75 84.11 40.45
C LYS A 48 41.21 84.12 40.42
N LEU A 49 40.58 84.99 41.20
CA LEU A 49 39.11 85.12 41.23
C LEU A 49 38.54 85.52 39.86
N ARG A 50 39.25 86.40 39.15
CA ARG A 50 38.89 86.79 37.78
C ARG A 50 38.93 85.59 36.82
N LEU A 51 39.98 84.76 36.88
CA LEU A 51 40.10 83.55 36.06
C LEU A 51 39.00 82.53 36.38
N ASP A 52 38.68 82.34 37.66
CA ASP A 52 37.64 81.40 38.09
C ASP A 52 36.24 81.85 37.61
N LEU A 53 35.95 83.15 37.61
CA LEU A 53 34.70 83.69 37.04
C LEU A 53 34.60 83.40 35.54
N LEU A 54 35.67 83.64 34.79
CA LEU A 54 35.72 83.39 33.35
C LEU A 54 35.56 81.90 33.02
N ARG A 55 36.20 81.01 33.80
CA ARG A 55 36.04 79.55 33.65
C ARG A 55 34.61 79.11 33.90
N ARG A 56 33.97 79.60 34.96
CA ARG A 56 32.55 79.28 35.27
C ARG A 56 31.62 79.74 34.15
N ALA A 57 31.83 80.95 33.63
CA ALA A 57 31.06 81.46 32.49
C ALA A 57 31.21 80.56 31.25
N CYS A 58 32.45 80.19 30.91
CA CYS A 58 32.73 79.30 29.77
C CYS A 58 32.08 77.92 29.93
N VAL A 59 32.19 77.27 31.09
CA VAL A 59 31.56 75.96 31.36
C VAL A 59 30.03 76.07 31.29
N THR A 60 29.45 77.18 31.74
CA THR A 60 28.00 77.41 31.69
C THR A 60 27.50 77.55 30.26
N ILE A 61 28.24 78.29 29.43
CA ILE A 61 27.98 78.43 27.99
C ILE A 61 28.13 77.07 27.30
N GLN A 62 29.23 76.35 27.55
CA GLN A 62 29.48 75.02 26.98
C GLN A 62 28.42 74.00 27.36
N LYS A 63 27.94 73.99 28.62
CA LYS A 63 26.83 73.14 29.06
C LYS A 63 25.55 73.46 28.31
N HIS A 64 25.21 74.73 28.15
CA HIS A 64 24.02 75.14 27.41
C HIS A 64 24.11 74.77 25.93
N VAL A 65 25.28 74.92 25.31
CA VAL A 65 25.47 74.56 23.89
C VAL A 65 25.45 73.04 23.70
N ARG A 66 26.11 72.26 24.57
CA ARG A 66 26.06 70.78 24.52
C ARG A 66 24.67 70.25 24.81
N GLY A 67 23.96 70.86 25.78
CA GLY A 67 22.55 70.61 26.04
C GLY A 67 21.72 70.89 24.80
N LYS A 68 21.79 72.09 24.21
CA LYS A 68 21.07 72.41 22.97
C LYS A 68 21.43 71.53 21.78
N ASN A 69 22.67 71.07 21.64
CA ASN A 69 23.08 70.20 20.54
C ASN A 69 22.62 68.74 20.76
N GLY A 70 22.60 68.24 22.00
CA GLY A 70 22.01 66.95 22.36
C GLY A 70 20.48 66.97 22.42
N ASP A 71 19.92 68.12 22.76
CA ASP A 71 18.50 68.44 22.89
C ASP A 71 18.04 69.33 21.72
N SER A 72 18.58 69.14 20.51
CA SER A 72 18.07 69.81 19.29
C SER A 72 16.60 69.47 19.00
N CYS A 73 15.99 68.60 19.83
CA CYS A 73 14.57 68.27 19.86
C CYS A 73 13.78 68.94 21.02
N SER A 74 14.39 69.77 21.88
CA SER A 74 13.74 70.16 23.16
C SER A 74 14.06 71.59 23.61
N PHE A 75 13.60 72.62 22.89
CA PHE A 75 13.54 73.98 23.45
C PHE A 75 12.18 74.33 24.09
N GLU A 76 11.18 73.43 24.07
CA GLU A 76 9.85 73.72 24.64
C GLU A 76 9.31 72.73 25.68
N ALA A 77 10.05 71.69 26.11
CA ALA A 77 9.56 70.80 27.17
C ALA A 77 10.69 70.28 28.06
N GLY A 78 10.43 70.22 29.37
CA GLY A 78 11.40 69.93 30.43
C GLY A 78 12.12 68.57 30.34
N PRO A 79 13.11 68.35 31.23
CA PRO A 79 14.00 67.19 31.18
C PRO A 79 13.23 65.91 31.56
N GLY A 80 12.84 65.12 30.55
CA GLY A 80 12.21 63.81 30.75
C GLY A 80 11.31 63.32 29.60
N HIS A 81 10.94 64.17 28.64
CA HIS A 81 9.92 63.78 27.64
C HIS A 81 10.45 63.12 26.36
N CYS A 82 11.67 63.43 25.91
CA CYS A 82 12.17 62.96 24.61
C CYS A 82 12.37 61.43 24.53
N GLY A 83 12.97 60.80 25.55
CA GLY A 83 13.16 59.34 25.56
C GLY A 83 11.90 58.53 25.83
N HIS A 84 10.91 59.10 26.52
CA HIS A 84 9.66 58.40 26.82
C HIS A 84 8.77 58.27 25.57
N SER A 85 8.71 59.32 24.74
CA SER A 85 7.90 59.31 23.51
C SER A 85 8.38 58.24 22.53
N GLU A 86 9.69 58.19 22.25
CA GLU A 86 10.28 57.18 21.35
C GLU A 86 10.10 55.75 21.90
N MET A 87 10.25 55.54 23.21
CA MET A 87 10.03 54.23 23.84
C MET A 87 8.57 53.77 23.72
N VAL A 88 7.61 54.69 23.86
CA VAL A 88 6.17 54.40 23.72
C VAL A 88 5.82 54.02 22.29
N GLU A 89 6.41 54.67 21.28
CA GLU A 89 6.20 54.31 19.86
C GLU A 89 6.75 52.93 19.53
N VAL A 90 7.95 52.62 20.00
CA VAL A 90 8.54 51.28 19.84
C VAL A 90 7.68 50.22 20.52
N GLN A 91 7.15 50.47 21.72
CA GLN A 91 6.25 49.53 22.41
C GLN A 91 4.96 49.28 21.62
N LYS A 92 4.33 50.33 21.06
CA LYS A 92 3.14 50.19 20.21
C LYS A 92 3.44 49.35 18.97
N ALA A 93 4.56 49.60 18.30
CA ALA A 93 4.99 48.82 17.14
C ALA A 93 5.25 47.35 17.49
N LEU A 94 5.90 47.06 18.62
CA LEU A 94 6.15 45.70 19.10
C LEU A 94 4.85 44.94 19.39
N VAL A 95 3.87 45.59 20.00
CA VAL A 95 2.55 45.00 20.26
C VAL A 95 1.85 44.65 18.95
N LEU A 96 1.83 45.56 17.98
CA LEU A 96 1.25 45.31 16.66
C LEU A 96 1.96 44.18 15.92
N GLN A 97 3.29 44.18 15.90
CA GLN A 97 4.10 43.13 15.27
C GLN A 97 3.86 41.76 15.94
N LYS A 98 3.73 41.71 17.27
CA LYS A 98 3.40 40.48 18.00
C LYS A 98 2.06 39.91 17.54
N TYR A 99 1.01 40.74 17.48
CA TYR A 99 -0.31 40.28 17.03
C TYR A 99 -0.32 39.86 15.56
N ALA A 100 0.36 40.61 14.68
CA ALA A 100 0.47 40.27 13.26
C ALA A 100 1.17 38.92 13.05
N ARG A 101 2.33 38.70 13.70
CA ARG A 101 3.06 37.41 13.63
C ARG A 101 2.22 36.26 14.18
N ALA A 102 1.54 36.47 15.30
CA ALA A 102 0.67 35.45 15.90
C ALA A 102 -0.54 35.11 15.01
N TRP A 103 -1.15 36.11 14.36
CA TRP A 103 -2.24 35.89 13.43
C TRP A 103 -1.80 35.12 12.18
N LEU A 104 -0.65 35.48 11.59
CA LEU A 104 -0.07 34.75 10.45
C LEU A 104 0.22 33.28 10.80
N ALA A 105 0.79 33.03 11.99
CA ALA A 105 1.07 31.68 12.46
C ALA A 105 -0.22 30.86 12.64
N ARG A 106 -1.26 31.43 13.27
CA ARG A 106 -2.58 30.78 13.42
C ARG A 106 -3.23 30.47 12.07
N ARG A 107 -3.21 31.43 11.14
CA ARG A 107 -3.76 31.24 9.79
C ARG A 107 -3.03 30.12 9.04
N ARG A 108 -1.70 30.08 9.10
CA ARG A 108 -0.90 29.01 8.50
C ARG A 108 -1.25 27.65 9.13
N PHE A 109 -1.32 27.56 10.45
CA PHE A 109 -1.72 26.33 11.14
C PHE A 109 -3.11 25.86 10.72
N GLN A 110 -4.12 26.74 10.69
CA GLN A 110 -5.47 26.39 10.26
C GLN A 110 -5.50 25.85 8.83
N THR A 111 -4.78 26.47 7.90
CA THR A 111 -4.71 25.98 6.52
C THR A 111 -4.05 24.61 6.41
N LEU A 112 -2.99 24.35 7.18
CA LEU A 112 -2.32 23.05 7.21
C LEU A 112 -3.21 21.99 7.86
N TYR A 113 -3.88 22.32 8.96
CA TYR A 113 -4.80 21.45 9.67
C TYR A 113 -5.98 21.05 8.78
N ALA A 114 -6.62 22.00 8.09
CA ALA A 114 -7.71 21.73 7.15
C ALA A 114 -7.27 20.81 6.01
N ARG A 115 -6.06 21.03 5.44
CA ARG A 115 -5.48 20.16 4.41
C ARG A 115 -5.23 18.75 4.93
N ALA A 116 -4.64 18.62 6.12
CA ALA A 116 -4.38 17.33 6.76
C ALA A 116 -5.68 16.57 7.05
N TRP A 117 -6.71 17.27 7.54
CA TRP A 117 -8.03 16.70 7.79
C TRP A 117 -8.69 16.20 6.50
N LEU A 118 -8.68 17.00 5.43
CA LEU A 118 -9.17 16.60 4.11
C LEU A 118 -8.42 15.39 3.56
N ALA A 119 -7.09 15.37 3.69
CA ALA A 119 -6.27 14.24 3.29
C ALA A 119 -6.68 12.96 4.06
N ARG A 120 -6.79 13.03 5.39
CA ARG A 120 -7.22 11.89 6.22
C ARG A 120 -8.59 11.36 5.80
N ARG A 121 -9.57 12.26 5.56
CA ARG A 121 -10.90 11.88 5.08
C ARG A 121 -10.84 11.20 3.71
N ARG A 122 -10.04 11.73 2.78
CA ARG A 122 -9.81 11.10 1.46
C ARG A 122 -9.20 9.70 1.60
N PHE A 123 -8.17 9.55 2.43
CA PHE A 123 -7.55 8.25 2.71
C PHE A 123 -8.56 7.24 3.26
N GLN A 124 -9.40 7.63 4.22
CA GLN A 124 -10.45 6.75 4.75
C GLN A 124 -11.43 6.31 3.67
N THR A 125 -11.88 7.22 2.80
CA THR A 125 -12.78 6.86 1.69
C THR A 125 -12.14 5.92 0.67
N LEU A 126 -10.86 6.13 0.33
CA LEU A 126 -10.12 5.25 -0.57
C LEU A 126 -9.93 3.86 0.05
N TYR A 127 -9.56 3.80 1.32
CA TYR A 127 -9.40 2.54 2.04
C TYR A 127 -10.70 1.74 2.09
N ALA A 128 -11.83 2.38 2.41
CA ALA A 128 -13.13 1.74 2.38
C ALA A 128 -13.48 1.20 0.98
N ARG A 129 -13.26 1.99 -0.08
CA ARG A 129 -13.48 1.53 -1.47
C ARG A 129 -12.62 0.32 -1.82
N ALA A 130 -11.33 0.33 -1.47
CA ALA A 130 -10.42 -0.78 -1.70
C ALA A 130 -10.86 -2.05 -0.95
N TRP A 131 -11.29 -1.90 0.30
CA TRP A 131 -11.82 -3.01 1.09
C TRP A 131 -13.09 -3.61 0.47
N LEU A 132 -14.05 -2.78 0.04
CA LEU A 132 -15.24 -3.24 -0.67
C LEU A 132 -14.89 -3.96 -1.98
N ALA A 133 -13.94 -3.42 -2.76
CA ALA A 133 -13.50 -4.04 -4.01
C ALA A 133 -12.88 -5.43 -3.76
N ARG A 134 -12.03 -5.57 -2.74
CA ARG A 134 -11.46 -6.87 -2.36
C ARG A 134 -12.52 -7.87 -1.94
N ARG A 135 -13.50 -7.45 -1.15
CA ARG A 135 -14.62 -8.31 -0.73
C ARG A 135 -15.47 -8.76 -1.92
N ARG A 136 -15.77 -7.84 -2.86
CA ARG A 136 -16.47 -8.16 -4.12
C ARG A 136 -15.70 -9.19 -4.95
N PHE A 137 -14.39 -9.01 -5.11
CA PHE A 137 -13.54 -9.96 -5.82
C PHE A 137 -13.59 -11.36 -5.19
N GLN A 138 -13.47 -11.46 -3.87
CA GLN A 138 -13.57 -12.74 -3.16
C GLN A 138 -14.93 -13.42 -3.36
N THR A 139 -16.03 -12.66 -3.31
CA THR A 139 -17.37 -13.20 -3.54
C THR A 139 -17.54 -13.71 -4.97
N LEU A 140 -17.09 -12.94 -5.97
CA LEU A 140 -17.14 -13.37 -7.37
C LEU A 140 -16.28 -14.60 -7.63
N TYR A 141 -15.08 -14.65 -7.03
CA TYR A 141 -14.19 -15.79 -7.13
C TYR A 141 -14.82 -17.06 -6.54
N ALA A 142 -15.41 -16.96 -5.34
CA ALA A 142 -16.10 -18.07 -4.69
C ALA A 142 -17.29 -18.57 -5.53
N ARG A 143 -18.11 -17.66 -6.07
CA ARG A 143 -19.23 -18.00 -6.97
C ARG A 143 -18.75 -18.70 -8.24
N ALA A 144 -17.70 -18.18 -8.88
CA ALA A 144 -17.12 -18.80 -10.08
C ALA A 144 -16.52 -20.18 -9.78
N TRP A 145 -15.89 -20.36 -8.62
CA TRP A 145 -15.37 -21.66 -8.19
C TRP A 145 -16.49 -22.67 -7.97
N LEU A 146 -17.57 -22.29 -7.28
CA LEU A 146 -18.74 -23.15 -7.08
C LEU A 146 -19.37 -23.57 -8.40
N ALA A 147 -19.56 -22.63 -9.34
CA ALA A 147 -20.10 -22.92 -10.66
C ALA A 147 -19.23 -23.94 -11.43
N ARG A 148 -17.90 -23.75 -11.42
CA ARG A 148 -16.95 -24.70 -12.02
C ARG A 148 -17.03 -26.09 -11.38
N ARG A 149 -17.12 -26.15 -10.05
CA ARG A 149 -17.23 -27.41 -9.32
C ARG A 149 -18.53 -28.14 -9.65
N CYS A 150 -19.67 -27.44 -9.62
CA CYS A 150 -20.97 -28.00 -10.00
C CYS A 150 -20.96 -28.54 -11.44
N PHE A 151 -20.39 -27.77 -12.37
CA PHE A 151 -20.28 -28.20 -13.77
C PHE A 151 -19.44 -29.48 -13.91
N GLN A 152 -18.28 -29.54 -13.26
CA GLN A 152 -17.44 -30.75 -13.32
C GLN A 152 -18.16 -31.96 -12.75
N THR A 153 -18.78 -31.83 -11.57
CA THR A 153 -19.55 -32.92 -10.95
C THR A 153 -20.66 -33.40 -11.89
N LEU A 154 -21.43 -32.49 -12.48
CA LEU A 154 -22.48 -32.84 -13.43
C LEU A 154 -21.91 -33.52 -14.68
N ARG A 155 -20.81 -33.01 -15.23
CA ARG A 155 -20.14 -33.59 -16.40
C ARG A 155 -19.68 -35.03 -16.12
N TYR A 156 -19.08 -35.28 -14.97
CA TYR A 156 -18.69 -36.61 -14.54
C TYR A 156 -19.90 -37.54 -14.38
N LEU A 157 -20.98 -37.08 -13.75
CA LEU A 157 -22.19 -37.87 -13.59
C LEU A 157 -22.80 -38.26 -14.95
N VAL A 158 -22.97 -37.27 -15.84
CA VAL A 158 -23.52 -37.48 -17.18
C VAL A 158 -22.65 -38.48 -17.96
N HIS A 159 -21.32 -38.31 -17.92
CA HIS A 159 -20.41 -39.23 -18.60
C HIS A 159 -20.51 -40.66 -18.04
N ASN A 160 -20.58 -40.82 -16.72
CA ASN A 160 -20.75 -42.13 -16.09
C ASN A 160 -22.08 -42.81 -16.46
N ILE A 161 -23.18 -42.06 -16.48
CA ILE A 161 -24.49 -42.57 -16.91
C ILE A 161 -24.44 -43.00 -18.38
N GLN A 162 -23.89 -42.16 -19.26
CA GLN A 162 -23.74 -42.46 -20.69
C GLN A 162 -22.89 -43.71 -20.92
N LEU A 163 -21.78 -43.84 -20.19
CA LEU A 163 -20.89 -45.01 -20.28
C LEU A 163 -21.61 -46.27 -19.80
N SER A 164 -22.31 -46.19 -18.67
CA SER A 164 -23.07 -47.29 -18.08
C SER A 164 -24.16 -47.79 -19.03
N TYR A 165 -24.90 -46.86 -19.66
CA TYR A 165 -25.91 -47.19 -20.67
C TYR A 165 -25.29 -47.87 -21.89
N ARG A 166 -24.15 -47.37 -22.41
CA ARG A 166 -23.44 -48.00 -23.53
C ARG A 166 -22.97 -49.42 -23.18
N CYS A 167 -22.39 -49.60 -21.99
CA CYS A 167 -21.96 -50.90 -21.49
C CYS A 167 -23.14 -51.87 -21.36
N GLN A 168 -24.26 -51.44 -20.78
CA GLN A 168 -25.46 -52.26 -20.65
C GLN A 168 -26.03 -52.64 -22.01
N ARG A 169 -26.07 -51.71 -22.97
CA ARG A 169 -26.53 -51.98 -24.34
C ARG A 169 -25.64 -53.01 -25.04
N LEU A 170 -24.32 -52.93 -24.87
CA LEU A 170 -23.37 -53.90 -25.43
C LEU A 170 -23.50 -55.27 -24.76
N ARG A 171 -23.66 -55.32 -23.42
CA ARG A 171 -23.92 -56.57 -22.69
C ARG A 171 -25.17 -57.27 -23.21
N LYS A 172 -26.28 -56.53 -23.40
CA LYS A 172 -27.51 -57.10 -23.95
C LYS A 172 -27.30 -57.71 -25.35
N LYS A 173 -26.58 -57.01 -26.24
CA LYS A 173 -26.23 -57.56 -27.57
C LYS A 173 -25.43 -58.85 -27.46
N LEU A 174 -24.48 -58.91 -26.52
CA LEU A 174 -23.62 -60.08 -26.31
C LEU A 174 -24.41 -61.26 -25.71
N GLU A 175 -25.35 -60.98 -24.81
CA GLU A 175 -26.31 -61.97 -24.30
C GLU A 175 -27.21 -62.52 -25.40
N ASP A 176 -27.73 -61.66 -26.28
CA ASP A 176 -28.60 -62.09 -27.39
C ASP A 176 -27.82 -62.93 -28.41
N GLN A 177 -26.60 -62.53 -28.78
CA GLN A 177 -25.68 -63.37 -29.58
C GLN A 177 -25.34 -64.69 -28.87
N GLY A 178 -25.15 -64.67 -27.55
CA GLY A 178 -24.91 -65.87 -26.75
C GLY A 178 -26.08 -66.86 -26.79
N LYS A 179 -27.33 -66.37 -26.77
CA LYS A 179 -28.54 -67.20 -26.94
C LYS A 179 -28.61 -67.79 -28.34
N GLU A 180 -28.31 -67.01 -29.38
CA GLU A 180 -28.25 -67.51 -30.75
C GLU A 180 -27.20 -68.60 -30.92
N ASN A 181 -25.99 -68.39 -30.39
CA ASN A 181 -24.92 -69.40 -30.41
C ASN A 181 -25.32 -70.69 -29.68
N ARG A 182 -25.98 -70.60 -28.51
CA ARG A 182 -26.51 -71.79 -27.81
C ARG A 182 -27.53 -72.52 -28.68
N ARG A 183 -28.48 -71.81 -29.29
CA ARG A 183 -29.47 -72.39 -30.21
C ARG A 183 -28.82 -73.06 -31.42
N LEU A 184 -27.77 -72.45 -31.98
CA LEU A 184 -27.01 -73.02 -33.09
C LEU A 184 -26.27 -74.29 -32.65
N SER A 185 -25.63 -74.26 -31.48
CA SER A 185 -24.98 -75.44 -30.91
C SER A 185 -25.97 -76.58 -30.67
N GLU A 186 -27.16 -76.30 -30.11
CA GLU A 186 -28.23 -77.28 -29.92
C GLU A 186 -28.72 -77.88 -31.26
N ARG A 187 -28.80 -77.06 -32.32
CA ARG A 187 -29.13 -77.56 -33.66
C ARG A 187 -28.02 -78.44 -34.23
N LEU A 188 -26.76 -78.04 -34.07
CA LEU A 188 -25.61 -78.83 -34.53
C LEU A 188 -25.50 -80.16 -33.79
N THR A 189 -25.73 -80.18 -32.47
CA THR A 189 -25.76 -81.45 -31.71
C THR A 189 -26.95 -82.32 -32.10
N GLY A 190 -28.13 -81.72 -32.35
CA GLY A 190 -29.28 -82.44 -32.90
C GLY A 190 -28.99 -83.08 -34.26
N LEU A 191 -28.41 -82.32 -35.20
CA LEU A 191 -28.00 -82.83 -36.51
C LEU A 191 -26.92 -83.91 -36.39
N ALA A 192 -25.92 -83.74 -35.53
CA ALA A 192 -24.91 -84.76 -35.26
C ALA A 192 -25.54 -86.04 -34.69
N GLY A 193 -26.54 -85.92 -33.80
CA GLY A 193 -27.30 -87.04 -33.29
C GLY A 193 -28.11 -87.76 -34.37
N SER A 194 -28.81 -87.03 -35.24
CA SER A 194 -29.52 -87.62 -36.40
C SER A 194 -28.56 -88.29 -37.38
N HIS A 195 -27.39 -87.70 -37.62
CA HIS A 195 -26.35 -88.29 -38.46
C HIS A 195 -25.81 -89.59 -37.85
N ALA A 196 -25.52 -89.61 -36.55
CA ALA A 196 -25.11 -90.83 -35.84
C ALA A 196 -26.16 -91.94 -35.94
N GLN A 197 -27.45 -91.62 -35.73
CA GLN A 197 -28.54 -92.58 -35.93
C GLN A 197 -28.63 -93.08 -37.39
N GLY A 198 -28.37 -92.21 -38.36
CA GLY A 198 -28.29 -92.58 -39.78
C GLY A 198 -27.15 -93.56 -40.05
N LEU A 199 -25.97 -93.31 -39.49
CA LEU A 199 -24.81 -94.21 -39.57
C LEU A 199 -25.10 -95.57 -38.92
N ASP A 200 -25.70 -95.59 -37.72
CA ASP A 200 -26.07 -96.85 -37.05
C ASP A 200 -27.03 -97.69 -37.90
N LYS A 201 -28.03 -97.04 -38.53
CA LYS A 201 -28.93 -97.71 -39.46
C LYS A 201 -28.20 -98.25 -40.68
N LEU A 202 -27.28 -97.48 -41.27
CA LEU A 202 -26.46 -97.93 -42.38
C LEU A 202 -25.61 -99.14 -41.98
N HIS A 203 -24.93 -99.10 -40.84
CA HIS A 203 -24.17 -100.24 -40.31
C HIS A 203 -25.06 -101.47 -40.09
N CYS A 204 -26.29 -101.30 -39.57
CA CYS A 204 -27.24 -102.40 -39.45
C CYS A 204 -27.63 -102.99 -40.81
N LEU A 205 -27.90 -102.15 -41.81
CA LEU A 205 -28.23 -102.58 -43.17
C LEU A 205 -27.04 -103.27 -43.85
N GLU A 206 -25.82 -102.75 -43.68
CA GLU A 206 -24.58 -103.38 -44.16
C GLU A 206 -24.38 -104.76 -43.54
N ALA A 207 -24.61 -104.90 -42.23
CA ALA A 207 -24.55 -106.20 -41.55
C ALA A 207 -25.63 -107.18 -42.04
N GLN A 208 -26.85 -106.72 -42.30
CA GLN A 208 -27.92 -107.53 -42.89
C GLN A 208 -27.57 -107.97 -44.31
N LEU A 209 -27.06 -107.05 -45.14
CA LEU A 209 -26.58 -107.37 -46.49
C LEU A 209 -25.46 -108.41 -46.43
N GLY A 210 -24.49 -108.25 -45.53
CA GLY A 210 -23.43 -109.23 -45.30
C GLY A 210 -23.96 -110.62 -44.94
N LYS A 211 -24.96 -110.71 -44.06
CA LYS A 211 -25.65 -111.97 -43.73
C LYS A 211 -26.35 -112.57 -44.95
N SER A 212 -27.12 -111.77 -45.69
CA SER A 212 -27.81 -112.24 -46.90
C SER A 212 -26.84 -112.69 -47.99
N ALA A 213 -25.68 -112.02 -48.11
CA ALA A 213 -24.61 -112.42 -49.02
C ALA A 213 -23.98 -113.76 -48.61
N ALA A 214 -23.77 -113.99 -47.30
CA ALA A 214 -23.30 -115.26 -46.77
C ALA A 214 -24.33 -116.39 -46.96
N GLU A 215 -25.62 -116.11 -46.73
CA GLU A 215 -26.71 -117.05 -47.00
C GLU A 215 -26.79 -117.42 -48.49
N LYS A 216 -26.71 -116.42 -49.39
CA LYS A 216 -26.63 -116.65 -50.84
C LYS A 216 -25.44 -117.52 -51.21
N ALA A 217 -24.25 -117.21 -50.71
CA ALA A 217 -23.06 -118.03 -50.95
C ALA A 217 -23.26 -119.49 -50.46
N SER A 218 -23.88 -119.69 -49.29
CA SER A 218 -24.17 -121.02 -48.77
C SER A 218 -25.22 -121.79 -49.60
N LEU A 219 -26.22 -121.08 -50.15
CA LEU A 219 -27.22 -121.65 -51.05
C LEU A 219 -26.60 -121.98 -52.41
N GLU A 220 -25.76 -121.11 -52.96
CA GLU A 220 -24.99 -121.39 -54.18
C GLU A 220 -24.09 -122.61 -54.00
N ASP A 221 -23.44 -122.77 -52.85
CA ASP A 221 -22.63 -123.95 -52.56
C ASP A 221 -23.48 -125.22 -52.37
N ARG A 222 -24.68 -125.11 -51.78
CA ARG A 222 -25.67 -126.22 -51.75
C ARG A 222 -26.21 -126.56 -53.13
N GLU A 223 -26.44 -125.56 -53.97
CA GLU A 223 -26.81 -125.76 -55.38
C GLU A 223 -25.69 -126.44 -56.15
N LYS A 224 -24.43 -126.01 -55.98
CA LYS A 224 -23.27 -126.69 -56.60
C LYS A 224 -23.19 -128.14 -56.13
N LYS A 225 -23.29 -128.40 -54.81
CA LYS A 225 -23.29 -129.77 -54.27
C LYS A 225 -24.46 -130.62 -54.79
N SER A 226 -25.67 -130.09 -54.84
CA SER A 226 -26.83 -130.83 -55.37
C SER A 226 -26.74 -131.04 -56.88
N LYS A 227 -26.19 -130.09 -57.65
CA LYS A 227 -25.85 -130.28 -59.07
C LYS A 227 -24.78 -131.35 -59.24
N GLU A 228 -23.71 -131.33 -58.44
CA GLU A 228 -22.66 -132.36 -58.41
C GLU A 228 -23.22 -133.74 -58.04
N ASP A 229 -24.05 -133.83 -57.00
CA ASP A 229 -24.64 -135.10 -56.58
C ASP A 229 -25.68 -135.61 -57.58
N ALA A 230 -26.45 -134.72 -58.24
CA ALA A 230 -27.29 -135.10 -59.37
C ALA A 230 -26.46 -135.62 -60.54
N THR A 231 -25.31 -135.00 -60.85
CA THR A 231 -24.40 -135.54 -61.88
C THR A 231 -23.81 -136.89 -61.49
N LYS A 232 -23.47 -137.11 -60.22
CA LYS A 232 -23.03 -138.42 -59.71
C LYS A 232 -24.14 -139.47 -59.76
N MET A 233 -25.39 -139.11 -59.42
CA MET A 233 -26.54 -140.01 -59.47
C MET A 233 -26.90 -140.39 -60.92
N ILE A 234 -26.82 -139.43 -61.86
CA ILE A 234 -26.94 -139.71 -63.29
C ILE A 234 -25.80 -140.63 -63.76
N ALA A 235 -24.57 -140.43 -63.29
CA ALA A 235 -23.46 -141.33 -63.60
C ALA A 235 -23.67 -142.74 -63.02
N GLN A 236 -24.18 -142.88 -61.79
CA GLN A 236 -24.52 -144.17 -61.18
C GLN A 236 -25.65 -144.89 -61.94
N PHE A 237 -26.71 -144.19 -62.36
CA PHE A 237 -27.76 -144.77 -63.20
C PHE A 237 -27.28 -145.14 -64.61
N GLN A 238 -26.22 -144.49 -65.11
CA GLN A 238 -25.55 -144.90 -66.35
C GLN A 238 -24.69 -146.16 -66.15
N GLU A 239 -24.09 -146.36 -64.97
CA GLU A 239 -23.36 -147.58 -64.62
C GLU A 239 -24.27 -148.79 -64.31
N GLU A 240 -25.45 -148.58 -63.72
CA GLU A 240 -26.44 -149.64 -63.46
C GLU A 240 -27.17 -150.13 -64.72
N LYS A 241 -27.15 -149.38 -65.82
CA LYS A 241 -27.70 -149.82 -67.12
C LYS A 241 -26.80 -150.80 -67.90
N TYR A 242 -25.60 -151.09 -67.42
CA TYR A 242 -24.61 -151.95 -68.09
C TYR A 242 -24.17 -153.17 -67.26
N LYS A 243 -25.03 -153.65 -66.36
CA LYS A 243 -24.91 -154.97 -65.71
C LYS A 243 -26.24 -155.70 -65.80
#